data_AF-A0ABD0NXY1-F1
#
_entry.id   AF-A0ABD0NXY1-F1
#
_cell.length_a   1.000
_cell.length_b   1.000
_cell.length_c   1.000
_cell.angle_alpha   90.00
_cell.angle_beta   90.00
_cell.angle_gamma   90.00
#
_symmetry.space_group_name_H-M   'P 1'
#
loop_
_entity.id
_entity.type
_entity.pdbx_description
1 polymer ?
#
loop_
_entity_poly.entity_id
_entity_poly.type
_entity_poly.pdbx_seq_one_letter_code
_entity_poly.pdbx_strand_id
1 'polypeptide(L)'
;TLNSVTPHLDVEECSVSLLPRNREKNRSMDVLPPDRALAFLVSTEGDGNNYINAALMDSFLQPAAFVVTPHPLPTTTADFWRLVFDYGCTSIVMLNQLNQSNSAWVRQPY
;
A
#
# COMPACT_ATOMS: atom_id res chain seq x y z
N THR A 1 -20.23 -8.99 5.50
CA THR A 1 -19.63 -7.76 4.92
C THR A 1 -18.45 -8.15 4.04
N LEU A 2 -17.88 -7.26 3.23
CA LEU A 2 -16.79 -7.59 2.29
C LEU A 2 -15.63 -8.39 2.93
N ASN A 3 -15.33 -8.11 4.21
CA ASN A 3 -14.34 -8.82 5.04
C ASN A 3 -14.66 -10.31 5.29
N SER A 4 -15.87 -10.78 5.01
CA SER A 4 -16.26 -12.20 5.12
C SER A 4 -15.86 -13.03 3.92
N VAL A 5 -15.50 -12.39 2.79
CA VAL A 5 -15.31 -13.05 1.49
C VAL A 5 -13.87 -12.96 1.02
N THR A 6 -13.08 -12.04 1.59
CA THR A 6 -11.64 -11.98 1.38
C THR A 6 -10.96 -12.93 2.36
N PRO A 7 -10.28 -13.99 1.90
CA PRO A 7 -9.52 -14.85 2.79
C PRO A 7 -8.48 -14.03 3.55
N HIS A 8 -8.28 -14.36 4.83
CA HIS A 8 -7.15 -13.83 5.57
C HIS A 8 -5.88 -14.29 4.87
N LEU A 9 -5.01 -13.32 4.54
CA LEU A 9 -3.71 -13.63 3.97
C LEU A 9 -2.84 -14.25 5.04
N ASP A 10 -2.14 -15.33 4.69
CA ASP A 10 -1.14 -15.91 5.57
C ASP A 10 0.08 -14.98 5.65
N VAL A 11 0.78 -15.03 6.79
CA VAL A 11 1.98 -14.21 7.03
C VAL A 11 3.03 -14.44 5.94
N GLU A 12 3.15 -15.67 5.44
CA GLU A 12 4.06 -16.05 4.35
C GLU A 12 3.72 -15.36 3.03
N GLU A 13 2.45 -15.02 2.80
CA GLU A 13 2.02 -14.32 1.59
C GLU A 13 2.39 -12.83 1.63
N CYS A 14 2.81 -12.28 2.77
CA CYS A 14 3.19 -10.87 2.93
C CYS A 14 4.66 -10.72 3.36
N SER A 15 5.52 -11.67 3.01
CA SER A 15 6.88 -11.79 3.54
C SER A 15 7.74 -10.55 3.26
N VAL A 16 7.58 -9.92 2.08
CA VAL A 16 8.33 -8.72 1.69
C VAL A 16 7.90 -7.52 2.52
N SER A 17 6.58 -7.36 2.70
CA SER A 17 5.98 -6.30 3.51
C SER A 17 6.38 -6.38 4.98
N LEU A 18 6.71 -7.59 5.47
CA LEU A 18 7.08 -7.88 6.85
C LEU A 18 8.57 -7.71 7.18
N LEU A 19 9.42 -7.53 6.16
CA LEU A 19 10.86 -7.31 6.34
C LEU A 19 11.11 -6.13 7.30
N PRO A 20 12.09 -6.22 8.23
CA PRO A 20 12.32 -5.17 9.22
C PRO A 20 12.48 -3.76 8.62
N ARG A 21 13.20 -3.65 7.49
CA ARG A 21 13.41 -2.39 6.75
C ARG A 21 12.14 -1.78 6.12
N ASN A 22 11.06 -2.54 6.02
CA ASN A 22 9.81 -2.14 5.36
C ASN A 22 8.69 -1.79 6.36
N ARG A 23 8.85 -2.15 7.65
CA ARG A 23 7.82 -1.97 8.68
C ARG A 23 7.41 -0.52 8.87
N GLU A 24 8.36 0.40 8.85
CA GLU A 24 8.10 1.84 9.01
C GLU A 24 7.40 2.47 7.81
N LYS A 25 7.36 1.77 6.67
CA LYS A 25 6.61 2.17 5.46
C LYS A 25 5.15 1.68 5.49
N ASN A 26 4.75 0.91 6.50
CA ASN A 26 3.39 0.40 6.67
C ASN A 26 2.61 1.21 7.71
N ARG A 27 1.38 1.60 7.38
CA ARG A 27 0.47 2.28 8.32
C ARG A 27 0.00 1.35 9.45
N SER A 28 -0.27 0.08 9.12
CA SER A 28 -0.55 -1.01 10.07
C SER A 28 0.01 -2.31 9.52
N MET A 29 0.36 -3.24 10.40
CA MET A 29 0.75 -4.60 10.03
C MET A 29 -0.46 -5.50 9.72
N ASP A 30 -1.68 -5.04 10.01
CA ASP A 30 -2.92 -5.76 9.70
C ASP A 30 -3.36 -5.58 8.24
N VAL A 31 -2.79 -4.59 7.54
CA VAL A 31 -3.18 -4.21 6.17
C VAL A 31 -1.92 -4.17 5.31
N LEU A 32 -1.56 -5.35 4.78
CA LEU A 32 -0.39 -5.55 3.94
C LEU A 32 -0.80 -6.10 2.57
N PRO A 33 -0.12 -5.67 1.49
CA PRO A 33 -0.31 -6.28 0.19
C PRO A 33 0.34 -7.68 0.17
N PRO A 34 -0.29 -8.67 -0.48
CA PRO A 34 0.35 -9.95 -0.71
C PRO A 34 1.48 -9.81 -1.73
N ASP A 35 2.56 -10.56 -1.55
CA ASP A 35 3.79 -10.53 -2.35
C ASP A 35 3.50 -10.71 -3.85
N ARG A 36 2.51 -11.55 -4.21
CA ARG A 36 2.08 -11.77 -5.61
C ARG A 36 1.51 -10.54 -6.31
N ALA A 37 1.01 -9.57 -5.56
CA ALA A 37 0.37 -8.36 -6.07
C ALA A 37 1.17 -7.09 -5.70
N LEU A 38 2.27 -7.22 -4.97
CA LEU A 38 3.03 -6.09 -4.46
C LEU A 38 3.60 -5.23 -5.60
N ALA A 39 3.33 -3.93 -5.54
CA ALA A 39 3.95 -2.96 -6.44
C ALA A 39 5.37 -2.60 -5.95
N PHE A 40 6.28 -2.36 -6.89
CA PHE A 40 7.67 -1.97 -6.60
C PHE A 40 7.99 -0.65 -7.31
N LEU A 41 8.70 0.23 -6.60
CA LEU A 41 9.23 1.45 -7.20
C LEU A 41 10.33 1.10 -8.20
N VAL A 42 10.26 1.67 -9.40
CA VAL A 42 11.19 1.44 -10.51
C VAL A 42 12.18 2.59 -10.61
N SER A 43 11.68 3.82 -10.46
CA SER A 43 12.53 5.00 -10.35
C SER A 43 13.46 4.85 -9.15
N THR A 44 14.75 5.06 -9.34
CA THR A 44 15.75 4.99 -8.28
C THR A 44 15.96 6.38 -7.67
N GLU A 45 15.71 6.53 -6.36
CA GLU A 45 16.30 7.58 -5.54
C GLU A 45 16.83 6.99 -4.22
N GLY A 46 17.96 7.51 -3.74
CA GLY A 46 18.50 7.24 -2.41
C GLY A 46 18.95 5.79 -2.15
N ASP A 47 18.53 5.28 -1.00
CA ASP A 47 18.96 4.09 -0.26
C ASP A 47 18.58 2.74 -0.90
N GLY A 48 18.06 2.75 -2.14
CA GLY A 48 17.81 1.55 -2.93
C GLY A 48 16.62 0.69 -2.47
N ASN A 49 15.84 1.15 -1.49
CA ASN A 49 14.63 0.47 -1.06
C ASN A 49 13.47 0.77 -2.02
N ASN A 50 13.07 -0.24 -2.80
CA ASN A 50 11.98 -0.16 -3.77
C ASN A 50 10.60 -0.54 -3.20
N TYR A 51 10.51 -0.84 -1.91
CA TYR A 51 9.25 -1.20 -1.28
C TYR A 51 8.35 0.02 -1.03
N ILE A 52 7.07 -0.15 -1.36
CA ILE A 52 5.95 0.68 -0.95
C ILE A 52 4.74 -0.22 -0.64
N ASN A 53 3.93 0.13 0.36
CA ASN A 53 2.69 -0.58 0.67
C ASN A 53 1.63 -0.26 -0.40
N ALA A 54 1.67 -0.98 -1.51
CA ALA A 54 0.73 -0.86 -2.62
C ALA A 54 0.57 -2.20 -3.34
N ALA A 55 -0.64 -2.47 -3.82
CA ALA A 55 -0.98 -3.67 -4.57
C ALA A 55 -1.44 -3.33 -5.99
N LEU A 56 -1.01 -4.11 -6.97
CA LEU A 56 -1.56 -4.13 -8.31
C LEU A 56 -2.85 -4.93 -8.31
N MET A 57 -3.89 -4.38 -8.92
CA MET A 57 -5.18 -5.03 -9.06
C MET A 57 -5.62 -5.04 -10.52
N ASP A 58 -6.22 -6.16 -10.88
CA ASP A 58 -6.78 -6.35 -12.21
C ASP A 58 -8.10 -5.58 -12.35
N SER A 59 -8.36 -5.12 -13.56
CA SER A 59 -9.72 -4.80 -13.98
C SER A 59 -10.39 -6.03 -14.58
N PHE A 60 -11.64 -5.89 -15.00
CA PHE A 60 -12.30 -6.93 -15.78
C PHE A 60 -11.60 -7.23 -17.13
N LEU A 61 -10.93 -6.24 -17.72
CA LEU A 61 -10.40 -6.31 -19.09
C LEU A 61 -8.88 -6.43 -19.16
N GLN A 62 -8.17 -6.00 -18.11
CA GLN A 62 -6.73 -5.83 -18.13
C GLN A 62 -6.13 -6.17 -16.75
N PRO A 63 -5.10 -7.04 -16.72
CA PRO A 63 -4.31 -7.28 -15.52
C PRO A 63 -3.55 -6.02 -15.06
N ALA A 64 -3.35 -5.87 -13.75
CA ALA A 64 -2.62 -4.75 -13.14
C ALA A 64 -3.09 -3.36 -13.62
N ALA A 65 -4.39 -3.21 -13.85
CA ALA A 65 -4.99 -1.96 -14.32
C ALA A 65 -5.07 -0.88 -13.24
N PHE A 66 -5.07 -1.25 -11.97
CA PHE A 66 -5.15 -0.34 -10.84
C PHE A 66 -3.98 -0.53 -9.89
N VAL A 67 -3.56 0.55 -9.25
CA VAL A 67 -2.67 0.53 -8.10
C VAL A 67 -3.47 0.96 -6.88
N VAL A 68 -3.56 0.09 -5.89
CA VAL A 68 -4.28 0.33 -4.64
C VAL A 68 -3.28 0.48 -3.50
N THR A 69 -3.39 1.57 -2.76
CA THR A 69 -2.46 1.89 -1.66
C THR A 69 -3.23 2.58 -0.52
N PRO A 70 -2.81 2.40 0.74
CA PRO A 70 -3.26 3.27 1.83
C PRO A 70 -2.90 4.73 1.55
N HIS A 71 -3.56 5.66 2.25
CA HIS A 71 -3.09 7.05 2.24
C HIS A 71 -1.60 7.10 2.65
N PRO A 72 -0.75 7.87 1.94
CA PRO A 72 0.68 7.91 2.25
C PRO A 72 0.94 8.39 3.69
N LEU A 73 2.01 7.88 4.29
CA LEU A 73 2.55 8.42 5.53
C LEU A 73 3.34 9.69 5.21
N PRO A 74 3.57 10.58 6.20
CA PRO A 74 4.48 11.71 6.00
C PRO A 74 5.85 11.27 5.45
N THR A 75 6.36 10.13 5.92
CA THR A 75 7.63 9.53 5.50
C THR A 75 7.59 8.84 4.13
N THR A 76 6.42 8.50 3.59
CA THR A 76 6.27 7.78 2.31
C THR A 76 5.62 8.61 1.21
N THR A 77 5.50 9.93 1.40
CA THR A 77 4.88 10.83 0.42
C THR A 77 5.68 10.90 -0.89
N ALA A 78 7.02 10.93 -0.82
CA ALA A 78 7.87 10.89 -2.01
C ALA A 78 7.73 9.56 -2.77
N ASP A 79 7.74 8.44 -2.05
CA ASP A 79 7.53 7.10 -2.61
C ASP A 79 6.16 6.97 -3.29
N PHE A 80 5.11 7.58 -2.74
CA PHE A 80 3.79 7.62 -3.38
C PHE A 80 3.81 8.33 -4.74
N TRP A 81 4.50 9.48 -4.85
CA TRP A 81 4.60 10.18 -6.13
C TRP A 81 5.48 9.43 -7.14
N ARG A 82 6.53 8.76 -6.67
CA ARG A 82 7.32 7.84 -7.50
C ARG A 82 6.45 6.69 -8.03
N LEU A 83 5.61 6.09 -7.20
CA LEU A 83 4.65 5.06 -7.62
C LEU A 83 3.72 5.58 -8.72
N VAL A 84 3.12 6.76 -8.52
CA VAL A 84 2.23 7.40 -9.51
C VAL A 84 2.96 7.61 -10.85
N PHE A 85 4.22 8.06 -10.80
CA PHE A 85 5.05 8.27 -11.98
C PHE A 85 5.42 6.94 -12.68
N ASP A 86 5.97 5.99 -11.93
CA ASP A 86 6.47 4.71 -12.44
C ASP A 86 5.38 3.88 -13.11
N TYR A 87 4.16 3.93 -12.58
CA TYR A 87 3.00 3.21 -13.12
C TYR A 87 2.15 4.06 -14.07
N GLY A 88 2.60 5.26 -14.45
CA GLY A 88 1.92 6.11 -15.42
C GLY A 88 0.49 6.49 -15.02
N CYS A 89 0.21 6.62 -13.73
CA CYS A 89 -1.12 6.92 -13.23
C CYS A 89 -1.54 8.34 -13.63
N THR A 90 -2.62 8.47 -14.39
CA THR A 90 -3.17 9.76 -14.85
C THR A 90 -4.28 10.31 -13.95
N SER A 91 -4.72 9.54 -12.95
CA SER A 91 -5.81 9.90 -12.05
C SER A 91 -5.60 9.26 -10.68
N ILE A 92 -5.95 10.00 -9.62
CA ILE A 92 -5.93 9.53 -8.24
C ILE A 92 -7.33 9.65 -7.67
N VAL A 93 -7.88 8.53 -7.21
CA VAL A 93 -9.21 8.49 -6.56
C VAL A 93 -9.00 8.26 -5.07
N MET A 94 -9.32 9.26 -4.25
CA MET A 94 -9.26 9.14 -2.80
C MET A 94 -10.64 8.76 -2.26
N LEU A 95 -10.74 7.59 -1.66
CA LEU A 95 -12.01 7.06 -1.13
C LEU A 95 -12.29 7.51 0.32
N ASN A 96 -11.30 8.07 1.02
CA ASN A 96 -11.44 8.53 2.40
C ASN A 96 -11.81 10.02 2.46
N GLN A 97 -12.48 10.42 3.56
CA GLN A 97 -12.72 11.83 3.87
C GLN A 97 -11.45 12.47 4.46
N LEU A 98 -11.10 13.68 4.01
CA LEU A 98 -9.88 14.41 4.42
C LEU A 98 -9.76 14.65 5.94
N ASN A 99 -10.88 14.62 6.67
CA ASN A 99 -10.96 15.02 8.08
C ASN A 99 -11.03 13.85 9.08
N GLN A 100 -11.08 12.60 8.61
CA GLN A 100 -10.87 11.48 9.52
C GLN A 100 -9.37 11.45 9.83
N SER A 101 -9.03 11.60 11.10
CA SER A 101 -7.67 11.51 11.59
C SER A 101 -7.03 10.23 11.06
N ASN A 102 -6.21 10.35 10.01
CA ASN A 102 -5.49 9.25 9.38
C ASN A 102 -4.46 8.63 10.34
N SER A 103 -4.40 9.04 11.61
CA SER A 103 -3.72 8.32 12.68
C SER A 103 -4.25 6.90 12.70
N ALA A 104 -3.38 5.92 12.37
CA ALA A 104 -3.66 4.52 12.57
C ALA A 104 -4.15 4.35 14.02
N TRP A 105 -5.46 4.11 14.17
CA TRP A 105 -6.13 3.78 15.41
C TRP A 105 -5.66 4.61 16.62
N VAL A 106 -6.31 5.75 16.86
CA VAL A 106 -6.32 6.32 18.22
C VAL A 106 -6.92 5.23 19.12
N ARG A 107 -6.04 4.53 19.85
CA ARG A 107 -6.43 3.54 20.85
C ARG A 107 -7.44 4.23 21.79
N GLN A 108 -8.68 3.78 21.79
CA GLN A 108 -9.61 4.15 22.85
C GLN A 108 -9.14 3.45 24.12
N PRO A 109 -8.76 4.16 25.20
CA PRO A 109 -8.68 3.55 26.51
C PRO A 109 -10.12 3.42 27.04
N TYR A 110 -10.49 2.22 27.46
CA TYR A 110 -11.38 2.09 28.62
C TYR A 110 -10.56 2.36 29.87
#